data_AF-A0A0D5Y048-F1
#
_entry.id   AF-A0A0D5Y048-F1
#
_cell.length_a   1.000
_cell.length_b   1.000
_cell.length_c   1.000
_cell.angle_alpha   90.00
_cell.angle_beta   90.00
_cell.angle_gamma   90.00
#
_symmetry.space_group_name_H-M   'P 1'
#
loop_
_entity.id
_entity.type
_entity.pdbx_description
1 polymer ?
#
loop_
_entity_poly.entity_id
_entity_poly.type
_entity_poly.pdbx_seq_one_letter_code
_entity_poly.pdbx_strand_id
1 'polypeptide(L)'
;MNIAGQDVPYASIFKCIWEQDLDELPDHPIIYYGWAYVDRTKANNGYRIKFKKNFKRGDDSLITSCFISDAFIENYKLKNLMAVRLSKIAEKDKPTAFVFLYGQPAIRTSNERDYANFDLKNLDMIDVNYDCPLPSRYDK
;
A
#
# COMPACT_ATOMS: atom_id res chain seq x y z
N MET A 1 17.94 5.30 -13.41
CA MET A 1 16.71 6.00 -13.83
C MET A 1 16.63 7.26 -13.01
N ASN A 2 16.25 8.39 -13.60
CA ASN A 2 16.18 9.65 -12.85
C ASN A 2 14.78 9.81 -12.22
N ILE A 3 14.69 9.81 -10.90
CA ILE A 3 13.45 10.08 -10.14
C ILE A 3 13.68 11.34 -9.33
N ALA A 4 12.88 12.38 -9.55
CA ALA A 4 12.98 13.65 -8.84
C ALA A 4 14.40 14.27 -8.82
N GLY A 5 15.17 14.08 -9.89
CA GLY A 5 16.55 14.58 -10.00
C GLY A 5 17.62 13.62 -9.46
N GLN A 6 17.26 12.49 -8.86
CA GLN A 6 18.20 11.49 -8.34
C GLN A 6 18.33 10.30 -9.30
N ASP A 7 19.56 9.85 -9.54
CA ASP A 7 19.82 8.63 -10.32
C ASP A 7 19.70 7.38 -9.42
N VAL A 8 18.58 6.68 -9.59
CA VAL A 8 18.22 5.50 -8.80
C VAL A 8 18.32 4.24 -9.67
N PRO A 9 18.98 3.17 -9.20
CA PRO A 9 18.93 1.86 -9.86
C PRO A 9 17.48 1.38 -9.99
N TYR A 10 17.11 0.81 -11.14
CA TYR A 10 15.75 0.31 -11.34
C TYR A 10 15.36 -0.74 -10.27
N ALA A 11 16.31 -1.57 -9.84
CA ALA A 11 16.05 -2.58 -8.81
C ALA A 11 15.71 -2.00 -7.42
N SER A 12 16.10 -0.75 -7.12
CA SER A 12 15.85 -0.13 -5.80
C SER A 12 14.54 0.65 -5.74
N ILE A 13 13.80 0.77 -6.84
CA ILE A 13 12.49 1.44 -6.85
C ILE A 13 11.37 0.54 -6.33
N PHE A 14 11.62 -0.77 -6.21
CA PHE A 14 10.67 -1.73 -5.65
C PHE A 14 11.17 -2.18 -4.28
N LYS A 15 10.36 -1.99 -3.25
CA LYS A 15 10.70 -2.36 -1.88
C LYS A 15 9.59 -3.20 -1.28
N CYS A 16 9.90 -4.43 -0.91
CA CYS A 16 8.96 -5.31 -0.22
C CYS A 16 8.66 -4.73 1.16
N ILE A 17 7.39 -4.68 1.57
CA ILE A 17 7.02 -4.28 2.92
C ILE A 17 7.29 -5.45 3.85
N TRP A 18 8.45 -5.43 4.53
CA TRP A 18 8.79 -6.45 5.51
C TRP A 18 9.91 -5.99 6.45
N GLU A 19 9.56 -5.71 7.71
CA GLU A 19 10.48 -5.52 8.85
C GLU A 19 11.62 -4.51 8.67
N GLN A 20 11.46 -3.58 7.74
CA GLN A 20 12.41 -2.49 7.52
C GLN A 20 12.07 -1.30 8.41
N ASP A 21 13.10 -0.62 8.88
CA ASP A 21 12.93 0.62 9.63
C ASP A 21 12.46 1.74 8.69
N LEU A 22 11.44 2.48 9.13
CA LEU A 22 10.93 3.66 8.42
C LEU A 22 12.00 4.72 8.24
N ASP A 23 12.88 4.91 9.23
CA ASP A 23 13.92 5.95 9.23
C ASP A 23 15.05 5.62 8.23
N GLU A 24 15.12 4.38 7.74
CA GLU A 24 16.05 3.91 6.70
C GLU A 24 15.41 3.81 5.30
N LEU A 25 14.16 4.25 5.16
CA LEU A 25 13.51 4.30 3.85
C LEU A 25 14.03 5.46 3.00
N PRO A 26 13.99 5.33 1.66
CA PRO A 26 14.37 6.44 0.79
C PRO A 26 13.55 7.69 1.06
N ASP A 27 14.21 8.84 0.92
CA ASP A 27 13.64 10.19 1.09
C ASP A 27 12.73 10.61 -0.08
N HIS A 28 12.57 9.76 -1.08
CA HIS A 28 11.74 9.96 -2.25
C HIS A 28 10.71 8.83 -2.44
N PRO A 29 9.59 9.07 -3.12
CA PRO A 29 8.59 8.05 -3.38
C PRO A 29 9.14 6.91 -4.24
N ILE A 30 8.87 5.68 -3.80
CA ILE A 30 9.18 4.44 -4.53
C ILE A 30 7.95 3.52 -4.50
N ILE A 31 8.04 2.38 -5.16
CA ILE A 31 6.98 1.36 -5.18
C ILE A 31 7.21 0.39 -4.03
N TYR A 32 6.28 0.38 -3.08
CA TYR A 32 6.19 -0.60 -2.03
C TYR A 32 5.26 -1.73 -2.42
N TYR A 33 5.55 -2.97 -2.02
CA TYR A 33 4.69 -4.08 -2.37
C TYR A 33 4.61 -5.18 -1.31
N GLY A 34 3.54 -5.96 -1.35
CA GLY A 34 3.36 -7.16 -0.53
C GLY A 34 1.90 -7.59 -0.44
N TRP A 35 1.66 -8.71 0.23
CA TRP A 35 0.30 -9.15 0.52
C TRP A 35 -0.39 -8.24 1.55
N ALA A 36 -1.64 -7.90 1.28
CA ALA A 36 -2.48 -7.11 2.17
C ALA A 36 -3.89 -7.68 2.29
N TYR A 37 -4.54 -7.38 3.42
CA TYR A 37 -5.98 -7.47 3.58
C TYR A 37 -6.63 -6.21 3.00
N VAL A 38 -7.71 -6.37 2.25
CA VAL A 38 -8.47 -5.30 1.59
C VAL A 38 -9.90 -5.35 2.10
N ASP A 39 -10.13 -4.71 3.23
CA ASP A 39 -11.42 -4.73 3.91
C ASP A 39 -12.24 -3.47 3.57
N ARG A 40 -13.56 -3.59 3.51
CA ARG A 40 -14.43 -2.43 3.68
C ARG A 40 -14.28 -1.88 5.10
N THR A 41 -14.26 -0.56 5.24
CA THR A 41 -14.30 0.05 6.57
C THR A 41 -15.64 -0.21 7.25
N LYS A 42 -15.65 -0.18 8.60
CA LYS A 42 -16.89 -0.38 9.38
C LYS A 42 -18.00 0.62 9.02
N ALA A 43 -17.62 1.82 8.61
CA ALA A 43 -18.54 2.86 8.17
C ALA A 43 -18.98 2.71 6.70
N ASN A 44 -18.48 1.69 5.99
CA ASN A 44 -18.71 1.47 4.55
C ASN A 44 -18.49 2.74 3.71
N ASN A 45 -17.43 3.49 4.04
CA ASN A 45 -17.08 4.74 3.36
C ASN A 45 -15.74 4.64 2.59
N GLY A 46 -15.21 3.43 2.45
CA GLY A 46 -13.96 3.17 1.74
C GLY A 46 -13.39 1.79 2.01
N TYR A 47 -12.19 1.58 1.49
CA TYR A 47 -11.39 0.38 1.63
C TYR A 47 -10.17 0.68 2.50
N ARG A 48 -9.92 -0.20 3.47
CA ARG A 48 -8.67 -0.24 4.22
C ARG A 48 -7.80 -1.34 3.65
N ILE A 49 -6.62 -0.97 3.20
CA ILE A 49 -5.58 -1.89 2.75
C ILE A 49 -4.56 -2.00 3.86
N LYS A 50 -4.51 -3.15 4.54
CA LYS A 50 -3.58 -3.43 5.63
C LYS A 50 -2.61 -4.51 5.21
N PHE A 51 -1.32 -4.17 5.09
CA PHE A 51 -0.31 -5.15 4.73
C PHE A 51 -0.18 -6.23 5.82
N LYS A 52 0.05 -7.48 5.39
CA LYS A 52 0.24 -8.62 6.30
C LYS A 52 1.54 -8.49 7.08
N LYS A 53 2.52 -7.84 6.48
CA LYS A 53 3.82 -7.49 7.08
C LYS A 53 3.86 -6.00 7.38
N ASN A 54 4.67 -5.66 8.38
CA ASN A 54 4.78 -4.32 8.93
C ASN A 54 6.18 -3.75 8.68
N PHE A 55 6.28 -2.43 8.59
CA PHE A 55 7.52 -1.72 8.88
C PHE A 55 7.82 -1.72 10.38
N LYS A 56 9.03 -1.26 10.71
CA LYS A 56 9.49 -1.04 12.07
C LYS A 56 9.89 0.41 12.27
N ARG A 57 10.04 0.78 13.53
CA ARG A 57 10.73 1.99 13.97
C ARG A 57 11.47 1.65 15.25
N GLY A 58 12.78 1.48 15.16
CA GLY A 58 13.54 0.80 16.21
C GLY A 58 12.97 -0.60 16.46
N ASP A 59 12.62 -0.87 17.72
CA ASP A 59 12.07 -2.17 18.13
C ASP A 59 10.55 -2.30 17.91
N ASP A 60 9.86 -1.20 17.59
CA ASP A 60 8.40 -1.19 17.47
C ASP A 60 7.94 -1.64 16.08
N SER A 61 6.93 -2.52 16.04
CA SER A 61 6.27 -2.92 14.80
C SER A 61 5.12 -1.99 14.46
N LEU A 62 5.20 -1.34 13.30
CA LEU A 62 4.20 -0.38 12.85
C LEU A 62 3.25 -0.99 11.85
N ILE A 63 1.95 -1.04 12.20
CA ILE A 63 0.91 -1.48 11.28
C ILE A 63 1.01 -0.63 10.02
N THR A 64 1.22 -1.31 8.89
CA THR A 64 1.42 -0.65 7.60
C THR A 64 0.14 -0.70 6.78
N SER A 65 -0.40 0.46 6.42
CA SER A 65 -1.71 0.54 5.79
C SER A 65 -1.87 1.71 4.82
N CYS A 66 -2.94 1.63 4.03
CA CYS A 66 -3.43 2.69 3.18
C CYS A 66 -4.97 2.71 3.26
N PHE A 67 -5.56 3.89 3.12
CA PHE A 67 -7.00 4.07 3.09
C PHE A 67 -7.43 4.72 1.77
N ILE A 68 -8.47 4.16 1.16
CA ILE A 68 -9.08 4.66 -0.08
C ILE A 68 -10.56 4.92 0.22
N SER A 69 -10.98 6.18 0.27
CA SER A 69 -12.39 6.50 0.46
C SER A 69 -13.21 6.27 -0.81
N ASP A 70 -14.51 6.02 -0.66
CA ASP A 70 -15.41 5.90 -1.81
C ASP A 70 -15.47 7.21 -2.61
N ALA A 71 -15.48 8.36 -1.92
CA ALA A 71 -15.40 9.67 -2.57
C ALA A 71 -14.13 9.82 -3.41
N PHE A 72 -13.00 9.25 -2.97
CA PHE A 72 -11.76 9.29 -3.75
C PHE A 72 -11.86 8.45 -5.03
N ILE A 73 -12.59 7.32 -4.97
CA ILE A 73 -12.89 6.47 -6.12
C ILE A 73 -13.87 7.15 -7.09
N GLU A 74 -14.95 7.73 -6.57
CA GLU A 74 -16.01 8.37 -7.37
C GLU A 74 -15.51 9.59 -8.14
N ASN A 75 -14.60 10.37 -7.53
CA ASN A 75 -14.00 11.54 -8.15
C ASN A 75 -12.95 11.21 -9.23
N TYR A 76 -12.58 9.93 -9.39
CA TYR A 76 -11.59 9.52 -10.37
C TYR A 76 -12.23 9.35 -11.76
N LYS A 77 -11.71 10.08 -12.75
CA LYS A 77 -12.35 10.25 -14.07
C LYS A 77 -12.36 9.00 -14.96
N LEU A 78 -11.47 8.04 -14.73
CA LEU A 78 -11.35 6.85 -15.56
C LEU A 78 -12.29 5.75 -15.06
N LYS A 79 -12.88 4.98 -15.99
CA LYS A 79 -13.74 3.84 -15.66
C LYS A 79 -13.03 2.94 -14.64
N ASN A 80 -13.60 2.86 -13.44
CA ASN A 80 -12.94 2.43 -12.20
C ASN A 80 -12.65 0.91 -12.13
N LEU A 81 -11.77 0.40 -13.00
CA LEU A 81 -11.28 -0.98 -12.94
C LEU A 81 -10.72 -1.31 -11.55
N MET A 82 -10.00 -0.36 -10.95
CA MET A 82 -9.48 -0.47 -9.59
C MET A 82 -10.59 -0.68 -8.56
N ALA A 83 -11.68 0.12 -8.63
CA ALA A 83 -12.80 -0.04 -7.70
C ALA A 83 -13.52 -1.38 -7.86
N VAL A 84 -13.70 -1.85 -9.11
CA VAL A 84 -14.28 -3.17 -9.37
C VAL A 84 -13.41 -4.27 -8.78
N ARG A 85 -12.08 -4.16 -8.90
CA ARG A 85 -11.15 -5.12 -8.29
C ARG A 85 -11.23 -5.08 -6.76
N LEU A 86 -11.18 -3.89 -6.15
CA LEU A 86 -11.28 -3.72 -4.70
C LEU A 86 -12.58 -4.31 -4.15
N SER A 87 -13.73 -4.02 -4.77
CA SER A 87 -15.04 -4.59 -4.42
C SER A 87 -15.01 -6.12 -4.48
N LYS A 88 -14.58 -6.70 -5.60
CA LYS A 88 -14.49 -8.16 -5.76
C LYS A 88 -13.53 -8.83 -4.78
N ILE A 89 -12.44 -8.16 -4.39
CA ILE A 89 -11.50 -8.69 -3.39
C ILE A 89 -12.15 -8.65 -2.01
N ALA A 90 -12.78 -7.53 -1.65
CA ALA A 90 -13.40 -7.33 -0.35
C ALA A 90 -14.59 -8.27 -0.08
N GLU A 91 -15.24 -8.78 -1.12
CA GLU A 91 -16.33 -9.75 -1.03
C GLU A 91 -15.87 -11.20 -0.77
N LYS A 92 -14.56 -11.50 -0.86
CA LYS A 92 -14.04 -12.84 -0.61
C LYS A 92 -14.01 -13.16 0.89
N ASP A 93 -14.20 -14.42 1.25
CA ASP A 93 -14.05 -14.94 2.63
C ASP A 93 -12.69 -14.56 3.25
N LYS A 94 -11.64 -14.57 2.43
CA LYS A 94 -10.33 -14.02 2.76
C LYS A 94 -10.03 -12.87 1.80
N PRO A 95 -10.30 -11.61 2.19
CA PRO A 95 -10.17 -10.47 1.30
C PRO A 95 -8.71 -10.05 1.19
N THR A 96 -7.88 -10.89 0.56
CA THR A 96 -6.46 -10.63 0.40
C THR A 96 -6.08 -10.38 -1.06
N ALA A 97 -5.13 -9.48 -1.26
CA ALA A 97 -4.57 -9.16 -2.56
C ALA A 97 -3.08 -8.85 -2.45
N PHE A 98 -2.38 -9.03 -3.56
CA PHE A 98 -1.03 -8.53 -3.72
C PHE A 98 -1.10 -7.07 -4.17
N VAL A 99 -0.48 -6.18 -3.40
CA VAL A 99 -0.62 -4.73 -3.59
C VAL A 99 0.72 -4.13 -3.97
N PHE A 100 0.71 -3.23 -4.95
CA PHE A 100 1.79 -2.30 -5.25
C PHE A 100 1.32 -0.89 -4.93
N LEU A 101 2.17 -0.11 -4.26
CA LEU A 101 1.84 1.24 -3.82
C LEU A 101 3.03 2.16 -4.08
N TYR A 102 2.83 3.17 -4.92
CA TYR A 102 3.79 4.24 -5.13
C TYR A 102 3.56 5.39 -4.16
N GLY A 103 4.54 5.67 -3.31
CA GLY A 103 4.41 6.71 -2.30
C GLY A 103 5.54 6.70 -1.30
N GLN A 104 5.39 7.47 -0.22
CA GLN A 104 6.27 7.45 0.94
C GLN A 104 5.41 7.26 2.17
N PRO A 105 5.72 6.29 3.05
CA PRO A 105 4.94 6.10 4.26
C PRO A 105 5.20 7.27 5.23
N ALA A 106 4.14 7.70 5.90
CA ALA A 106 4.19 8.69 6.96
C ALA A 106 3.72 8.05 8.27
N ILE A 107 4.35 8.47 9.37
CA ILE A 107 3.90 8.05 10.71
C ILE A 107 2.60 8.79 11.03
N ARG A 108 1.59 8.02 11.40
CA ARG A 108 0.31 8.53 11.92
C ARG A 108 0.08 7.93 13.29
N THR A 109 -0.25 8.74 14.28
CA THR A 109 -0.63 8.28 15.62
C THR A 109 -2.14 8.28 15.77
N SER A 110 -2.71 7.16 16.21
CA SER A 110 -4.15 7.03 16.49
C SER A 110 -4.36 6.09 17.67
N ASN A 111 -5.19 6.49 18.64
CA ASN A 111 -5.43 5.74 19.88
C ASN A 111 -4.11 5.31 20.54
N GLU A 112 -3.17 6.25 20.70
CA GLU A 112 -1.86 6.03 21.34
C GLU A 112 -0.98 4.97 20.67
N ARG A 113 -1.25 4.64 19.40
CA ARG A 113 -0.42 3.73 18.60
C ARG A 113 0.05 4.42 17.34
N ASP A 114 1.29 4.16 16.97
CA ASP A 114 1.87 4.61 15.71
C ASP A 114 1.61 3.60 14.59
N TYR A 115 1.38 4.15 13.40
CA TYR A 115 1.11 3.40 12.17
C TYR A 115 1.95 3.97 11.04
N ALA A 116 2.42 3.10 10.15
CA ALA A 116 3.00 3.51 8.89
C ALA A 116 1.88 3.62 7.84
N ASN A 117 1.44 4.83 7.51
CA ASN A 117 0.37 5.03 6.54
C ASN A 117 0.86 5.60 5.23
N PHE A 118 0.25 5.15 4.15
CA PHE A 118 0.42 5.71 2.83
C PHE A 118 -0.76 6.57 2.45
N ASP A 119 -0.48 7.83 2.13
CA ASP A 119 -1.45 8.78 1.60
C ASP A 119 -1.39 8.80 0.06
N LEU A 120 -2.44 8.32 -0.59
CA LEU A 120 -2.54 8.31 -2.05
C LEU A 120 -3.06 9.64 -2.57
N LYS A 121 -2.46 10.17 -3.64
CA LYS A 121 -2.93 11.39 -4.31
C LYS A 121 -3.95 11.11 -5.42
N ASN A 122 -3.87 9.94 -6.04
CA ASN A 122 -4.85 9.42 -7.00
C ASN A 122 -4.82 7.88 -7.01
N LEU A 123 -5.73 7.25 -7.76
CA LEU A 123 -5.78 5.78 -7.88
C LEU A 123 -4.67 5.18 -8.76
N ASP A 124 -3.92 5.98 -9.54
CA ASP A 124 -2.77 5.49 -10.32
C ASP A 124 -1.57 5.12 -9.45
N MET A 125 -1.55 5.58 -8.20
CA MET A 125 -0.51 5.29 -7.23
C MET A 125 -0.63 3.91 -6.59
N ILE A 126 -1.68 3.14 -6.91
CA ILE A 126 -1.90 1.83 -6.34
C ILE A 126 -2.34 0.84 -7.40
N ASP A 127 -1.83 -0.39 -7.32
CA ASP A 127 -2.37 -1.53 -8.05
C ASP A 127 -2.63 -2.71 -7.11
N VAL A 128 -3.71 -3.43 -7.37
CA VAL A 128 -4.14 -4.59 -6.59
C VAL A 128 -4.37 -5.77 -7.51
N ASN A 129 -3.79 -6.92 -7.14
CA ASN A 129 -3.82 -8.15 -7.92
C ASN A 129 -4.31 -9.31 -7.05
N TYR A 130 -5.05 -10.24 -7.65
CA TYR A 130 -5.53 -11.42 -6.95
C TYR A 130 -4.39 -12.38 -6.55
N ASP A 131 -3.36 -12.43 -7.39
CA ASP A 131 -2.18 -13.27 -7.25
C ASP A 131 -0.92 -12.39 -7.25
N CYS A 132 0.20 -12.92 -6.74
CA CYS A 132 1.51 -12.25 -6.86
C CYS A 132 1.96 -12.29 -8.33
N PRO A 133 2.10 -11.15 -9.03
CA PRO A 133 2.55 -11.14 -10.43
C PRO A 133 4.08 -11.19 -10.56
N LEU A 134 4.80 -11.21 -9.42
CA LEU A 134 6.26 -11.29 -9.40
C LEU A 134 6.73 -12.76 -9.37
N PRO A 135 7.97 -13.04 -9.79
CA PRO A 135 8.58 -14.36 -9.60
C PRO A 135 8.48 -14.81 -8.14
N SER A 136 8.33 -16.13 -7.92
CA SER A 136 8.09 -16.74 -6.60
C SER A 136 9.04 -16.31 -5.48
N ARG A 137 10.29 -15.95 -5.81
CA ARG A 137 11.26 -15.39 -4.83
C ARG A 137 10.83 -14.07 -4.16
N TYR A 138 9.87 -13.36 -4.76
CA TYR A 138 9.30 -12.10 -4.26
C TYR A 138 7.89 -12.26 -3.69
N ASP A 139 7.35 -13.47 -3.71
CA ASP A 139 6.08 -13.81 -3.08
C ASP A 139 6.32 -14.03 -1.57
N LYS A 140 6.17 -12.95 -0.80
CA LYS A 140 6.54 -12.88 0.63
C LYS A 140 5.40 -12.33 1.49
#